data_AF-A0A8I0MVY6-F1
#
_entry.id   AF-A0A8I0MVY6-F1
#
_cell.length_a   1.000
_cell.length_b   1.000
_cell.length_c   1.000
_cell.angle_alpha   90.00
_cell.angle_beta   90.00
_cell.angle_gamma   90.00
#
_symmetry.space_group_name_H-M   'P 1'
#
loop_
_entity.id
_entity.type
_entity.pdbx_description
1 polymer ?
#
loop_
_entity_poly.entity_id
_entity_poly.type
_entity_poly.pdbx_seq_one_letter_code
_entity_poly.pdbx_strand_id
1 'polypeptide(L)' 'MSLKSPFLKGLQEEMRMRGYSIRTEKTYLYWIKAFINFHHKRHPETMGTEEVT' A
#
# COMPACT_ATOMS: atom_id res chain seq x y z
N MET A 1 7.90 -1.22 -11.77
CA MET A 1 7.82 0.13 -11.17
C MET A 1 8.77 0.16 -9.98
N SER A 2 9.68 1.12 -9.92
CA SER A 2 10.52 1.30 -8.73
C SER A 2 9.69 1.96 -7.63
N LEU A 3 9.49 1.27 -6.50
CA LEU A 3 8.83 1.81 -5.32
C LEU A 3 9.83 2.70 -4.57
N LYS A 4 9.60 4.01 -4.56
CA LYS A 4 10.45 4.98 -3.85
C LYS A 4 10.09 5.14 -2.37
N SER A 5 8.87 4.79 -1.98
CA SER A 5 8.41 4.90 -0.59
C SER A 5 8.89 3.69 0.23
N PRO A 6 9.61 3.90 1.36
CA PRO A 6 10.00 2.82 2.27
C PRO A 6 8.80 1.99 2.74
N PHE A 7 7.66 2.65 3.02
CA PHE A 7 6.43 2.00 3.45
C PHE A 7 5.89 1.02 2.39
N LEU A 8 5.76 1.48 1.13
CA LEU A 8 5.25 0.61 0.05
C LEU A 8 6.22 -0.53 -0.26
N LYS A 9 7.52 -0.32 -0.08
CA LYS A 9 8.54 -1.37 -0.25
C LYS A 9 8.42 -2.45 0.83
N GLY A 10 8.28 -2.05 2.10
CA GLY A 10 8.06 -3.01 3.20
C GLY A 10 6.79 -3.84 2.97
N LEU A 11 5.72 -3.21 2.49
CA LEU A 11 4.49 -3.93 2.19
C LEU A 11 4.64 -4.92 1.02
N GLN A 12 5.40 -4.55 -0.01
CA GLN A 12 5.75 -5.46 -1.10
C GLN A 12 6.51 -6.70 -0.60
N GLU A 13 7.49 -6.50 0.29
CA GLU A 13 8.27 -7.59 0.88
C GLU A 13 7.40 -8.51 1.74
N GLU A 14 6.52 -7.95 2.58
CA GLU A 14 5.52 -8.70 3.36
C GLU A 14 4.58 -9.54 2.47
N MET A 15 4.05 -8.95 1.40
CA MET A 15 3.19 -9.68 0.46
C MET A 15 3.93 -10.83 -0.22
N ARG A 16 5.20 -10.65 -0.55
CA ARG A 16 6.02 -11.73 -1.12
C ARG A 16 6.29 -12.84 -0.10
N MET A 17 6.61 -12.50 1.14
CA MET A 17 6.78 -13.47 2.22
C MET A 17 5.51 -14.29 2.46
N ARG A 18 4.34 -13.67 2.27
CA ARG A 18 3.02 -14.32 2.40
C ARG A 18 2.58 -15.09 1.15
N GLY A 19 3.40 -15.15 0.10
CA GLY A 19 3.10 -15.91 -1.13
C GLY A 19 2.02 -15.29 -2.01
N TYR A 20 1.76 -13.98 -1.91
CA TYR A 20 0.84 -13.31 -2.82
C TYR A 20 1.38 -13.36 -4.25
N SER A 21 0.47 -13.54 -5.22
CA SER A 21 0.85 -13.46 -6.63
C SER A 21 1.37 -12.05 -6.96
N ILE A 22 2.30 -11.95 -7.92
CA ILE A 22 2.80 -10.66 -8.42
C ILE A 22 1.65 -9.78 -8.94
N ARG A 23 0.58 -10.38 -9.46
CA ARG A 23 -0.62 -9.64 -9.89
C ARG A 23 -1.34 -9.01 -8.70
N THR A 24 -1.55 -9.78 -7.64
CA THR A 24 -2.20 -9.30 -6.40
C THR A 24 -1.36 -8.21 -5.73
N GLU A 25 -0.05 -8.40 -5.63
CA GLU A 25 0.91 -7.42 -5.11
C GLU A 25 0.75 -6.06 -5.83
N LYS A 26 0.76 -6.08 -7.17
CA LYS A 26 0.60 -4.87 -7.99
C LYS A 26 -0.75 -4.18 -7.76
N THR A 27 -1.83 -4.95 -7.72
CA THR A 27 -3.18 -4.40 -7.49
C THR A 27 -3.30 -3.78 -6.12
N TYR A 28 -2.80 -4.43 -5.07
CA TYR A 28 -2.91 -3.93 -3.71
C TYR A 28 -2.04 -2.69 -3.52
N LEU A 29 -0.78 -2.71 -3.98
CA LEU A 29 0.10 -1.54 -3.90
C LEU A 29 -0.46 -0.33 -4.67
N TYR A 30 -1.15 -0.57 -5.79
CA TYR A 30 -1.82 0.49 -6.54
C TYR A 30 -2.90 1.17 -5.68
N TRP A 31 -3.81 0.40 -5.10
CA TRP A 31 -4.91 0.95 -4.29
C TRP A 31 -4.44 1.59 -2.99
N ILE A 32 -3.43 1.00 -2.33
CA ILE A 32 -2.85 1.56 -1.11
C ILE A 32 -2.17 2.89 -1.40
N LYS A 33 -1.44 3.01 -2.51
CA LYS A 33 -0.86 4.29 -2.94
C LYS A 33 -1.95 5.32 -3.27
N ALA A 34 -3.03 4.90 -3.95
CA ALA A 34 -4.14 5.78 -4.28
C ALA A 34 -4.83 6.33 -3.02
N PHE A 35 -5.09 5.46 -2.04
CA PHE A 35 -5.64 5.82 -0.73
C PHE A 35 -4.77 6.83 0.01
N ILE A 36 -3.46 6.58 0.11
CA ILE A 36 -2.51 7.51 0.75
C ILE A 36 -2.52 8.88 0.05
N ASN A 37 -2.56 8.89 -1.29
CA ASN A 37 -2.59 10.14 -2.04
C ASN A 37 -3.90 10.91 -1.88
N PHE A 38 -5.03 10.20 -1.83
CA PHE A 38 -6.35 10.77 -1.59
C PHE A 38 -6.39 11.48 -0.23
N HIS A 39 -5.79 10.86 0.79
CA HIS A 39 -5.64 11.44 2.14
C HIS A 39 -4.39 12.31 2.29
N HIS A 40 -4.00 13.04 1.26
CA HIS A 40 -2.92 14.04 1.28
C HIS A 40 -1.57 13.54 1.81
N LYS A 41 -1.22 12.28 1.53
CA LYS A 41 0.01 11.60 2.00
C LYS A 41 0.09 11.41 3.52
N ARG A 42 -1.05 11.45 4.23
CA ARG A 42 -1.13 11.05 5.63
C ARG A 42 -0.76 9.56 5.76
N HIS A 43 -0.07 9.21 6.85
CA HIS A 43 0.35 7.82 7.07
C HIS A 43 -0.86 6.95 7.46
N PRO A 44 -1.05 5.76 6.85
CA PRO A 44 -2.18 4.88 7.14
C PRO A 44 -2.36 4.46 8.59
N GLU A 45 -1.29 4.39 9.40
CA GLU A 45 -1.41 4.07 10.83
C GLU A 45 -2.19 5.12 11.63
N THR A 46 -2.27 6.34 11.10
CA THR A 46 -3.07 7.41 11.71
C THR A 46 -4.48 7.49 11.12
N MET A 47 -4.84 6.59 10.21
CA MET A 47 -6.14 6.54 9.53
C MET A 47 -6.82 5.23 9.88
N GLY A 48 -8.15 5.24 9.91
CA GLY A 48 -8.94 4.09 10.35
C GLY A 48 -10.10 3.80 9.40
N THR A 49 -11.12 3.15 9.94
CA THR A 49 -12.33 2.80 9.20
C THR A 49 -13.11 4.01 8.70
N GLU A 50 -12.98 5.17 9.34
CA GLU A 50 -13.68 6.40 8.93
C GLU A 50 -13.20 6.93 7.57
N GLU A 51 -11.93 6.68 7.24
CA GLU A 51 -11.31 7.09 5.99
C GLU A 51 -11.48 6.08 4.84
N VAL A 52 -12.01 4.90 5.12
CA VAL A 52 -12.26 3.82 4.15
C VAL A 52 -13.73 3.89 3.70
N THR A 53 -13.98 4.62 2.62
CA THR A 53 -15.30 4.79 1.97
C THR A 53 -15.46 3.91 0.74
#